data_AF-A0AAV2QD97-F1
#
_entry.id   AF-A0AAV2QD97-F1
#
_cell.length_a   1.000
_cell.length_b   1.000
_cell.length_c   1.000
_cell.angle_alpha   90.00
_cell.angle_beta   90.00
_cell.angle_gamma   90.00
#
_symmetry.space_group_name_H-M   'P 1'
#
loop_
_entity.id
_entity.type
_entity.pdbx_description
1 polymer ?
#
loop_
_entity_poly.entity_id
_entity_poly.type
_entity_poly.pdbx_seq_one_letter_code
_entity_poly.pdbx_strand_id
1 'polypeptide(L)'
;QLYFEVYPVWTYSYLSLLIVVFLVTDLLRYKPIIVFEGFGYIISWTLLLWARGVPAMQAMEFMFGVATSTEVAYYTYIYAKVSQEYYQRVTSYTRTAILVGRFASGLLAQ
;
A
#
# COMPACT_ATOMS: atom_id res chain seq x y z
N GLN A 1 20.28 -2.50 -16.91
CA GLN A 1 20.41 -3.78 -16.18
C GLN A 1 19.88 -3.66 -14.76
N LEU A 2 20.36 -2.73 -13.93
CA LEU A 2 19.92 -2.55 -12.53
C LEU A 2 18.39 -2.54 -12.30
N TYR A 3 17.63 -1.86 -13.18
CA TYR A 3 16.17 -1.78 -13.08
C TYR A 3 15.46 -3.13 -13.20
N PHE A 4 16.01 -4.07 -13.98
CA PHE A 4 15.45 -5.42 -14.12
C PHE A 4 15.72 -6.30 -12.89
N GLU A 5 16.63 -5.90 -12.01
CA GLU A 5 16.91 -6.63 -10.77
C GLU A 5 16.07 -6.12 -9.60
N VAL A 6 15.62 -4.86 -9.67
CA VAL A 6 14.92 -4.17 -8.58
C VAL A 6 13.40 -4.22 -8.76
N TYR A 7 12.88 -3.74 -9.90
CA TYR A 7 11.43 -3.60 -10.09
C TYR A 7 10.62 -4.91 -10.04
N PRO A 8 11.13 -6.07 -10.51
CA PRO A 8 10.34 -7.29 -10.43
C PRO A 8 10.07 -7.74 -9.00
N VAL A 9 10.91 -7.35 -8.03
CA VAL A 9 10.75 -7.71 -6.62
C VAL A 9 9.37 -7.27 -6.13
N TRP A 10 8.99 -6.02 -6.38
CA TRP A 10 7.68 -5.51 -6.01
C TRP A 10 6.54 -6.32 -6.63
N THR A 11 6.58 -6.57 -7.95
CA THR A 11 5.49 -7.28 -8.64
C THR A 11 5.31 -8.71 -8.10
N TYR A 12 6.41 -9.44 -7.90
CA TYR A 12 6.35 -10.81 -7.39
C TYR A 12 5.99 -10.86 -5.90
N SER A 13 6.53 -9.94 -5.08
CA SER A 13 6.20 -9.87 -3.66
C SER A 13 4.75 -9.48 -3.46
N TYR A 14 4.27 -8.44 -4.16
CA TYR A 14 2.89 -7.99 -4.11
C TYR A 14 1.90 -9.11 -4.44
N LEU A 15 2.12 -9.84 -5.54
CA LEU A 15 1.23 -10.93 -5.96
C LEU A 15 1.17 -12.05 -4.91
N SER A 16 2.32 -12.43 -4.36
CA SER A 16 2.42 -13.49 -3.36
C SER A 16 1.79 -13.05 -2.03
N LEU A 17 2.06 -11.82 -1.61
CA LEU A 17 1.57 -11.24 -0.37
C LEU A 17 0.07 -10.96 -0.40
N LEU A 18 -0.51 -10.70 -1.57
CA LEU A 18 -1.96 -10.48 -1.74
C LEU A 18 -2.77 -11.60 -1.08
N ILE A 19 -2.40 -12.86 -1.33
CA ILE A 19 -3.08 -14.04 -0.76
C ILE A 19 -2.95 -14.07 0.76
N VAL A 20 -1.74 -13.82 1.27
CA VAL A 20 -1.45 -13.82 2.71
C VAL A 20 -2.20 -12.70 3.42
N VAL A 21 -2.14 -11.49 2.88
CA VAL A 21 -2.76 -10.30 3.44
C VAL A 21 -4.28 -10.43 3.43
N PHE A 22 -4.90 -11.01 2.39
CA PHE A 22 -6.34 -11.27 2.38
C PHE A 22 -6.76 -12.18 3.54
N LEU A 23 -6.05 -13.30 3.74
CA LEU A 23 -6.30 -14.20 4.87
C LEU A 23 -6.12 -13.50 6.22
N VAL A 24 -5.06 -12.72 6.36
CA VAL A 24 -4.78 -11.93 7.57
C VAL A 24 -5.86 -10.88 7.80
N THR A 25 -6.41 -10.27 6.73
CA THR A 25 -7.49 -9.27 6.79
C THR A 25 -8.79 -9.83 7.26
N ASP A 26 -9.13 -11.04 6.81
CA ASP A 26 -10.30 -11.74 7.31
C ASP A 26 -10.16 -12.12 8.80
N LEU A 27 -8.94 -12.43 9.26
CA LEU A 27 -8.68 -12.82 10.65
C LEU A 27 -8.59 -11.63 11.63
N LEU A 28 -7.76 -10.64 11.32
CA LEU A 28 -7.38 -9.54 12.24
C LEU A 28 -8.27 -8.30 12.15
N ARG A 29 -9.22 -8.26 11.19
CA ARG A 29 -10.02 -7.08 10.81
C ARG A 29 -9.15 -5.93 10.28
N TYR A 30 -9.80 -4.90 9.76
CA TYR A 30 -9.14 -3.81 9.03
C TYR A 30 -8.22 -2.89 9.85
N LYS A 31 -8.41 -2.73 11.17
CA LYS A 31 -7.73 -1.68 11.95
C LYS A 31 -6.20 -1.89 12.08
N PRO A 32 -5.68 -3.08 12.48
CA PRO A 32 -4.24 -3.29 12.60
C PRO A 32 -3.51 -3.24 11.27
N ILE A 33 -4.24 -3.54 10.20
CA ILE A 33 -3.73 -3.72 8.85
C ILE A 33 -3.37 -2.38 8.20
N ILE A 34 -4.22 -1.37 8.39
CA ILE A 34 -3.92 0.02 8.00
C ILE A 34 -2.69 0.56 8.73
N VAL A 35 -2.52 0.21 10.01
CA VAL A 35 -1.35 0.65 10.78
C VAL A 35 -0.08 0.00 10.22
N PHE A 36 -0.13 -1.29 9.90
CA PHE A 36 0.98 -2.02 9.29
C PHE A 36 1.34 -1.48 7.90
N GLU A 37 0.35 -1.15 7.08
CA GLU A 37 0.51 -0.47 5.80
C GLU A 37 1.27 0.85 5.95
N GLY A 38 0.87 1.70 6.90
CA GLY A 38 1.52 2.96 7.18
C GLY A 38 3.00 2.80 7.54
N PHE A 39 3.33 1.81 8.38
CA PHE A 39 4.73 1.48 8.69
C PHE A 39 5.51 1.02 7.45
N GLY A 40 4.89 0.19 6.59
CA GLY A 40 5.49 -0.23 5.33
C GLY A 40 5.87 0.95 4.43
N TYR A 41 4.96 1.92 4.29
CA TYR A 41 5.26 3.14 3.53
C TYR A 41 6.38 3.97 4.17
N ILE A 42 6.35 4.20 5.49
CA ILE A 42 7.41 4.95 6.18
C ILE A 42 8.79 4.30 5.97
N ILE A 43 8.88 2.97 6.08
CA ILE A 43 10.11 2.22 5.83
C ILE A 43 10.55 2.36 4.38
N SER A 44 9.61 2.26 3.44
CA SER A 44 9.89 2.37 2.00
C SER A 44 10.48 3.75 1.65
N TRP A 45 9.85 4.82 2.13
CA TRP A 45 10.33 6.20 1.94
C TRP A 45 11.68 6.45 2.63
N THR A 46 11.87 5.89 3.83
CA THR A 46 13.14 5.95 4.57
C THR A 46 14.27 5.30 3.77
N LEU A 47 14.05 4.09 3.26
CA LEU A 47 15.02 3.39 2.42
C LEU A 47 15.31 4.15 1.13
N LEU A 48 14.28 4.73 0.50
CA LEU A 48 14.43 5.50 -0.72
C LEU A 48 15.30 6.77 -0.52
N LEU A 49 15.17 7.45 0.62
CA LEU A 49 15.90 8.69 0.90
C LEU A 49 17.36 8.46 1.33
N TRP A 50 17.60 7.45 2.18
CA TRP A 50 18.90 7.31 2.86
C TRP A 50 19.72 6.09 2.41
N ALA A 51 19.09 5.05 1.87
CA ALA A 51 19.80 3.83 1.51
C ALA A 51 20.39 3.90 0.08
N ARG A 52 21.47 3.16 -0.16
CA ARG A 52 22.16 3.10 -1.45
C ARG A 52 22.45 1.65 -1.84
N GLY A 53 22.41 1.36 -3.14
CA GLY A 53 22.75 0.05 -3.70
C GLY A 53 21.54 -0.84 -3.99
N VAL A 54 21.77 -1.87 -4.81
CA VAL A 54 20.72 -2.77 -5.32
C VAL A 54 19.97 -3.52 -4.22
N PRO A 55 20.63 -4.14 -3.23
CA PRO A 55 19.91 -4.90 -2.19
C PRO A 55 18.99 -4.02 -1.34
N ALA A 56 19.40 -2.76 -1.09
CA ALA A 56 18.59 -1.80 -0.37
C ALA A 56 17.34 -1.40 -1.18
N MET A 57 17.48 -1.22 -2.49
CA MET A 57 16.34 -0.91 -3.36
C MET A 57 15.41 -2.13 -3.51
N GLN A 58 15.92 -3.36 -3.55
CA GLN A 58 15.10 -4.56 -3.51
C GLN A 58 14.31 -4.68 -2.19
N ALA A 59 14.94 -4.36 -1.06
CA ALA A 59 14.24 -4.32 0.23
C ALA A 59 13.18 -3.22 0.27
N MET A 60 13.44 -2.07 -0.33
CA MET A 60 12.46 -0.99 -0.48
C MET A 60 11.26 -1.46 -1.31
N GLU A 61 11.48 -2.03 -2.49
CA GLU A 61 10.43 -2.55 -3.38
C GLU A 61 9.60 -3.66 -2.71
N PHE A 62 10.24 -4.52 -1.90
CA PHE A 62 9.53 -5.52 -1.10
C PHE A 62 8.62 -4.88 -0.05
N MET A 63 9.13 -3.92 0.73
CA MET A 63 8.32 -3.22 1.75
C MET A 63 7.20 -2.40 1.12
N PHE A 64 7.45 -1.83 -0.05
CA PHE A 64 6.44 -1.17 -0.86
C PHE A 64 5.37 -2.16 -1.32
N GLY A 65 5.76 -3.37 -1.74
CA GLY A 65 4.83 -4.45 -2.12
C GLY A 65 3.98 -4.96 -0.96
N VAL A 66 4.53 -4.99 0.26
CA VAL A 66 3.78 -5.26 1.50
C VAL A 66 2.73 -4.18 1.74
N ALA A 67 3.10 -2.90 1.64
CA ALA A 67 2.16 -1.80 1.84
C ALA A 67 1.04 -1.80 0.78
N THR A 68 1.39 -1.91 -0.51
CA THR A 68 0.39 -1.86 -1.60
C THR A 68 -0.54 -3.07 -1.61
N SER A 69 -0.07 -4.27 -1.23
CA SER A 69 -0.95 -5.45 -1.09
C SER A 69 -1.95 -5.29 0.04
N THR A 70 -1.53 -4.60 1.11
CA THR A 70 -2.36 -4.26 2.27
C THR A 70 -3.46 -3.27 1.93
N GLU A 71 -3.13 -2.23 1.16
CA GLU A 71 -4.09 -1.23 0.67
C GLU A 71 -5.24 -1.89 -0.12
N VAL A 72 -4.91 -2.81 -1.03
CA VAL A 72 -5.92 -3.50 -1.86
C VAL A 72 -6.84 -4.37 -1.02
N ALA A 73 -6.30 -5.14 -0.08
CA ALA A 73 -7.10 -5.98 0.80
C ALA A 73 -8.06 -5.16 1.68
N TYR A 74 -7.59 -4.01 2.17
CA TYR A 74 -8.41 -3.07 2.92
C TYR A 74 -9.60 -2.54 2.11
N TYR A 75 -9.37 -2.08 0.87
CA TYR A 75 -10.46 -1.58 0.02
C TYR A 75 -11.49 -2.66 -0.24
N THR A 76 -11.07 -3.88 -0.58
CA THR A 76 -11.99 -5.00 -0.78
C THR A 76 -12.78 -5.32 0.49
N TYR A 77 -12.15 -5.31 1.66
CA TYR A 77 -12.83 -5.59 2.94
C TYR A 77 -13.92 -4.56 3.25
N ILE A 78 -13.70 -3.26 3.01
CA ILE A 78 -14.74 -2.24 3.26
C ILE A 78 -15.97 -2.49 2.39
N TYR A 79 -15.78 -2.72 1.09
CA TYR A 79 -16.91 -2.98 0.19
C TYR A 79 -17.60 -4.31 0.51
N ALA A 80 -16.87 -5.31 1.00
CA ALA A 80 -17.46 -6.58 1.45
C ALA A 80 -18.30 -6.44 2.73
N LYS A 81 -18.03 -5.44 3.59
CA LYS A 81 -18.74 -5.24 4.86
C LYS A 81 -19.87 -4.22 4.80
N VAL A 82 -19.81 -3.26 3.89
CA VAL A 82 -20.83 -2.21 3.81
C VAL A 82 -22.00 -2.66 2.92
N SER A 83 -23.22 -2.16 3.16
CA SER A 83 -24.34 -2.43 2.25
C SER A 83 -24.22 -1.61 0.96
N GLN A 84 -24.82 -2.11 -0.12
CA GLN A 84 -24.75 -1.49 -1.45
C GLN A 84 -25.24 -0.04 -1.48
N GLU A 85 -26.22 0.32 -0.64
CA GLU A 85 -26.75 1.69 -0.52
C GLU A 85 -25.65 2.72 -0.17
N TYR A 86 -24.64 2.32 0.61
CA TYR A 86 -23.56 3.22 1.02
C TYR A 86 -22.32 3.16 0.12
N TYR A 87 -22.30 2.34 -0.94
CA TYR A 87 -21.12 2.17 -1.80
C TYR A 87 -20.65 3.49 -2.40
N GLN A 88 -21.58 4.29 -2.91
CA GLN A 88 -21.26 5.60 -3.47
C GLN A 88 -20.66 6.53 -2.42
N ARG A 89 -21.22 6.55 -1.21
CA ARG A 89 -20.76 7.42 -0.12
C ARG A 89 -19.34 7.05 0.33
N VAL A 90 -19.08 5.76 0.52
CA VAL A 90 -17.74 5.24 0.87
C VAL A 90 -16.74 5.56 -0.24
N THR A 91 -17.10 5.30 -1.50
CA THR A 91 -16.25 5.60 -2.66
C THR A 91 -15.90 7.07 -2.73
N SER A 92 -16.88 7.96 -2.55
CA SER A 92 -16.69 9.41 -2.55
C SER A 92 -15.71 9.85 -1.47
N TYR A 93 -15.87 9.38 -0.22
CA TYR A 93 -14.95 9.72 0.86
C TYR A 93 -13.51 9.27 0.59
N THR A 94 -13.33 8.03 0.13
CA THR A 94 -12.02 7.50 -0.25
C THR A 94 -11.39 8.32 -1.37
N ARG A 95 -12.14 8.61 -2.44
CA ARG A 95 -11.63 9.38 -3.59
C ARG A 95 -11.26 10.80 -3.18
N THR A 96 -12.08 11.47 -2.37
CA THR A 96 -11.77 12.79 -1.85
C THR A 96 -10.49 12.77 -1.02
N ALA A 97 -10.30 11.77 -0.14
CA ALA A 97 -9.08 11.65 0.65
C ALA A 97 -7.82 11.51 -0.22
N ILE A 98 -7.87 10.65 -1.25
CA ILE A 98 -6.75 10.47 -2.20
C ILE A 98 -6.46 11.78 -2.96
N LEU A 99 -7.50 12.45 -3.46
CA LEU A 99 -7.34 13.69 -4.22
C LEU A 99 -6.75 14.82 -3.36
N VAL A 100 -7.22 14.96 -2.12
CA VAL A 100 -6.68 15.94 -1.16
C VAL A 100 -5.21 15.61 -0.84
N GLY A 101 -4.89 14.33 -0.61
CA GLY A 101 -3.50 13.90 -0.37
C GLY A 101 -2.58 14.23 -1.55
N ARG A 102 -3.01 13.94 -2.79
CA ARG A 102 -2.26 14.29 -4.01
C ARG A 102 -2.09 15.79 -4.18
N PHE A 103 -3.13 16.57 -3.90
CA PHE A 103 -3.06 18.03 -3.95
C PHE A 103 -2.05 18.57 -2.93
N ALA A 104 -2.13 18.13 -1.67
CA ALA A 104 -1.19 18.54 -0.63
C ALA A 104 0.26 18.14 -0.95
N SER A 105 0.48 16.92 -1.47
CA SER A 105 1.79 16.48 -1.93
C SER A 105 2.32 17.34 -3.06
N GLY A 106 1.48 17.72 -4.03
CA GLY A 106 1.89 18.58 -5.14
C GLY A 106 2.23 20.01 -4.72
N LEU A 107 1.61 20.52 -3.65
CA LEU A 107 1.96 21.81 -3.05
C LEU A 107 3.29 21.77 -2.28
N LEU A 108 3.54 20.69 -1.53
CA LEU A 108 4.71 20.57 -0.65
C LEU A 108 5.98 20.09 -1.36
N ALA A 109 5.84 19.46 -2.53
CA ALA A 109 6.97 18.91 -3.28
C ALA A 109 7.67 19.91 -4.22
N GLN A 110 7.15 21.15 -4.32
CA GLN A 110 7.80 22.27 -5.03
C GLN A 110 8.95 22.83 -4.20
#